data_AF-A0A6L8B9W9-F1
#
_entry.id   AF-A0A6L8B9W9-F1
#
_cell.length_a   1.000
_cell.length_b   1.000
_cell.length_c   1.000
_cell.angle_alpha   90.00
_cell.angle_beta   90.00
_cell.angle_gamma   90.00
#
_symmetry.space_group_name_H-M   'P 1'
#
loop_
_entity.id
_entity.type
_entity.pdbx_description
1 polymer ?
#
loop_
_entity_poly.entity_id
_entity_poly.type
_entity_poly.pdbx_seq_one_letter_code
_entity_poly.pdbx_strand_id
1 'polypeptide(L)'
;MNDVSWATDTPTCPAGSPGQLAGGTRGRPIIGAAAAGSLWHRLRPCSIVRLDSRTLGKTISILRLTVAFVALAGTSAAIACEYPTLVTIPEGREATREEMLEAQAQVRTYVLAMESYLACVSEELTVAGDDAPEVFKSIMFSRHNVAMAEMEAIANHYNEQLQLYRCTAETSTGTSGQDSATTDECAEMLAE
;
A
#
# COMPACT_ATOMS: atom_id res chain seq x y z
N MET A 1 -31.32 -20.45 -12.19
CA MET A 1 -31.70 -19.61 -11.04
C MET A 1 -30.96 -20.16 -9.85
N ASN A 2 -29.72 -19.72 -9.65
CA ASN A 2 -28.88 -20.09 -8.50
C ASN A 2 -28.43 -18.77 -7.86
N ASP A 3 -28.88 -18.56 -6.63
CA ASP A 3 -28.58 -17.38 -5.82
C ASP A 3 -27.16 -17.47 -5.25
N VAL A 4 -26.35 -16.45 -5.54
CA VAL A 4 -25.02 -16.24 -4.94
C VAL A 4 -25.17 -15.17 -3.88
N SER A 5 -25.32 -15.61 -2.62
CA SER A 5 -25.28 -14.74 -1.44
C SER A 5 -23.82 -14.41 -1.11
N TRP A 6 -23.43 -13.15 -1.34
CA TRP A 6 -22.17 -12.58 -0.89
C TRP A 6 -22.25 -12.30 0.61
N ALA A 7 -21.50 -13.06 1.41
CA ALA A 7 -21.30 -12.78 2.82
C ALA A 7 -20.28 -11.63 2.96
N THR A 8 -20.71 -10.54 3.58
CA THR A 8 -19.86 -9.43 4.00
C THR A 8 -19.15 -9.80 5.30
N ASP A 9 -17.90 -10.23 5.22
CA ASP A 9 -17.02 -10.34 6.38
C ASP A 9 -16.16 -9.07 6.49
N THR A 10 -16.66 -8.11 7.28
CA THR A 10 -15.84 -7.00 7.79
C THR A 10 -15.08 -7.47 9.04
N PRO A 11 -13.75 -7.29 9.13
CA PRO A 11 -13.00 -7.61 10.35
C PRO A 11 -13.29 -6.56 11.43
N THR A 12 -13.94 -7.01 12.51
CA THR A 12 -14.11 -6.21 13.73
C THR A 12 -12.90 -6.39 14.64
N CYS A 13 -12.25 -5.28 15.01
CA CYS A 13 -11.25 -5.23 16.07
C CYS A 13 -11.89 -5.55 17.43
N PRO A 14 -11.32 -6.43 18.27
CA PRO A 14 -11.88 -6.71 19.59
C PRO A 14 -11.62 -5.53 20.55
N ALA A 15 -12.71 -4.94 21.02
CA ALA A 15 -12.72 -4.01 22.14
C ALA A 15 -12.38 -4.76 23.44
N GLY A 16 -11.39 -4.24 24.19
CA GLY A 16 -11.05 -4.73 25.52
C GLY A 16 -12.17 -4.46 26.52
N SER A 17 -12.60 -5.50 27.23
CA SER A 17 -13.50 -5.40 28.39
C SER A 17 -12.73 -5.52 29.71
N PRO A 18 -13.06 -4.73 30.74
CA PRO A 18 -12.41 -4.79 32.04
C PRO A 18 -13.11 -5.77 32.99
N GLY A 19 -12.31 -6.43 33.83
CA GLY A 19 -12.73 -6.82 35.18
C GLY A 19 -13.12 -8.29 35.42
N GLN A 20 -12.30 -8.96 36.23
CA GLN A 20 -12.64 -9.34 37.62
C GLN A 20 -12.47 -10.83 38.00
N LEU A 21 -11.33 -11.06 38.67
CA LEU A 21 -11.13 -11.75 39.97
C LEU A 21 -12.07 -12.90 40.39
N ALA A 22 -11.47 -14.09 40.56
CA ALA A 22 -11.56 -15.04 41.70
C ALA A 22 -11.03 -16.40 41.19
N GLY A 23 -10.27 -17.24 41.88
CA GLY A 23 -9.76 -17.37 43.24
C GLY A 23 -9.27 -18.83 43.39
N GLY A 24 -8.30 -19.10 44.28
CA GLY A 24 -7.91 -20.47 44.67
C GLY A 24 -6.38 -20.71 44.67
N THR A 25 -5.61 -20.19 45.64
CA THR A 25 -5.23 -20.80 46.94
C THR A 25 -4.54 -22.17 46.90
N ARG A 26 -3.22 -22.14 47.17
CA ARG A 26 -2.41 -23.01 48.08
C ARG A 26 -0.92 -22.78 47.71
N GLY A 27 -0.15 -21.97 48.43
CA GLY A 27 0.46 -22.23 49.74
C GLY A 27 1.87 -22.82 49.54
N ARG A 28 2.98 -22.11 49.81
CA ARG A 28 3.71 -22.07 51.09
C ARG A 28 5.00 -21.19 51.00
N PRO A 29 5.64 -20.82 52.13
CA PRO A 29 6.06 -19.42 52.35
C PRO A 29 7.54 -19.21 52.78
N ILE A 30 7.83 -17.94 53.11
CA ILE A 30 8.77 -17.35 54.11
C ILE A 30 10.28 -17.46 53.94
N ILE A 31 10.87 -16.39 53.37
CA ILE A 31 11.91 -15.50 53.98
C ILE A 31 11.65 -14.12 53.32
N GLY A 32 11.48 -12.97 53.95
CA GLY A 32 11.70 -12.47 55.29
C GLY A 32 12.27 -11.05 55.15
N ALA A 33 11.50 -10.02 55.53
CA ALA A 33 11.91 -8.65 55.89
C ALA A 33 12.67 -7.81 54.82
N ALA A 34 12.64 -6.49 54.77
CA ALA A 34 11.90 -5.40 55.39
C ALA A 34 12.39 -4.10 54.72
N ALA A 35 11.74 -3.00 55.09
CA ALA A 35 12.23 -1.62 55.06
C ALA A 35 11.96 -0.77 53.82
N ALA A 36 11.01 0.12 54.05
CA ALA A 36 10.80 1.40 53.40
C ALA A 36 12.09 2.21 53.21
N GLY A 37 12.12 2.99 52.12
CA GLY A 37 13.19 3.93 51.83
C GLY A 37 12.83 4.82 50.65
N SER A 38 11.89 5.73 50.86
CA SER A 38 11.77 6.94 50.07
C SER A 38 13.06 7.75 50.19
N LEU A 39 13.82 7.93 49.11
CA LEU A 39 14.78 9.03 49.04
C LEU A 39 14.99 9.53 47.62
N TRP A 40 14.32 10.65 47.33
CA TRP A 40 14.87 11.83 46.68
C TRP A 40 16.17 11.63 45.88
N HIS A 41 16.10 11.74 44.56
CA HIS A 41 17.03 12.60 43.80
C HIS A 41 16.45 12.92 42.42
N ARG A 42 15.56 13.92 42.44
CA ARG A 42 15.35 14.85 41.33
C ARG A 42 16.53 15.81 41.27
N LEU A 43 17.29 15.82 40.18
CA LEU A 43 18.11 16.95 39.67
C LEU A 43 18.20 16.74 38.14
N ARG A 44 17.35 17.33 37.28
CA ARG A 44 17.42 18.68 36.62
C ARG A 44 18.83 19.06 36.12
N PRO A 45 19.00 19.47 34.85
CA PRO A 45 18.34 20.66 34.26
C PRO A 45 17.76 20.43 32.84
N CYS A 46 16.54 20.85 32.50
CA CYS A 46 16.15 22.21 32.06
C CYS A 46 17.25 23.00 31.33
N SER A 47 17.55 22.63 30.09
CA SER A 47 18.08 23.58 29.09
C SER A 47 16.95 24.50 28.65
N ILE A 48 16.69 25.55 29.42
CA ILE A 48 15.83 26.66 28.99
C ILE A 48 16.65 27.46 27.98
N VAL A 49 16.37 27.25 26.69
CA VAL A 49 16.72 28.21 25.65
C VAL A 49 15.94 29.48 25.94
N ARG A 50 16.66 30.57 26.25
CA ARG A 50 16.10 31.92 26.30
C ARG A 50 15.70 32.29 24.87
N LEU A 51 14.41 32.17 24.53
CA LEU A 51 13.85 32.90 23.39
C LEU A 51 13.60 34.35 23.84
N ASP A 52 14.36 35.27 23.25
CA ASP A 52 14.19 36.71 23.42
C ASP A 52 12.85 37.14 22.81
N SER A 53 11.99 37.75 23.62
CA SER A 53 10.60 38.10 23.29
C SER A 53 10.45 39.42 22.52
N ARG A 54 11.54 40.04 22.04
CA ARG A 54 11.50 41.39 21.46
C ARG A 54 11.31 41.48 19.94
N THR A 55 11.20 40.36 19.21
CA THR A 55 11.07 40.38 17.73
C THR A 55 9.77 39.77 17.18
N LEU A 56 8.86 39.29 18.04
CA LEU A 56 7.64 38.57 17.64
C LEU A 56 6.50 39.41 17.02
N GLY A 57 6.63 40.74 16.95
CA GLY A 57 5.53 41.60 16.44
C GLY A 57 5.45 41.69 14.91
N LYS A 58 6.57 41.58 14.19
CA LYS A 58 6.66 41.88 12.75
C LYS A 58 6.72 40.65 11.84
N THR A 59 7.03 39.47 12.39
CA THR A 59 7.16 38.23 11.63
C THR A 59 5.85 37.45 11.46
N ILE A 60 4.85 37.70 12.32
CA ILE A 60 3.53 37.03 12.24
C ILE A 60 2.72 37.49 11.01
N SER A 61 2.89 38.74 10.57
CA SER A 61 2.15 39.27 9.40
C SER A 61 2.64 38.64 8.09
N ILE A 62 3.95 38.45 7.94
CA ILE A 62 4.56 37.84 6.75
C ILE A 62 4.28 36.33 6.73
N LEU A 63 4.29 35.68 7.90
CA LEU A 63 3.98 34.25 8.03
C LEU A 63 2.52 33.91 7.68
N ARG A 64 1.56 34.82 7.93
CA ARG A 64 0.16 34.62 7.53
C ARG A 64 -0.06 34.78 6.02
N LEU A 65 0.72 35.65 5.39
CA LEU A 65 0.65 35.89 3.94
C LEU A 65 1.24 34.73 3.13
N THR A 66 2.28 34.07 3.64
CA THR A 66 2.87 32.88 2.98
C THR A 66 1.99 31.63 3.13
N VAL A 67 1.33 31.44 4.28
CA VAL A 67 0.38 30.32 4.48
C VAL A 67 -0.86 30.47 3.58
N ALA A 68 -1.33 31.70 3.34
CA ALA A 68 -2.47 31.93 2.45
C ALA A 68 -2.15 31.65 0.97
N PHE A 69 -0.89 31.81 0.54
CA PHE A 69 -0.49 31.59 -0.86
C PHE A 69 -0.37 30.09 -1.21
N VAL A 70 0.01 29.25 -0.24
CA VAL A 70 0.10 27.78 -0.43
C VAL A 70 -1.29 27.14 -0.53
N ALA A 71 -2.34 27.77 -0.01
CA ALA A 71 -3.71 27.26 -0.06
C ALA A 71 -4.39 27.37 -1.45
N LEU A 72 -3.82 28.12 -2.39
CA LEU A 72 -4.38 28.29 -3.75
C LEU A 72 -3.72 27.41 -4.82
N ALA A 73 -2.73 26.59 -4.48
CA ALA A 73 -2.09 25.66 -5.43
C ALA A 73 -2.90 24.38 -5.71
N GLY A 74 -4.18 24.35 -5.31
CA GLY A 74 -5.11 23.23 -5.54
C GLY A 74 -6.02 23.41 -6.76
N THR A 75 -5.69 24.27 -7.72
CA THR A 75 -6.38 24.26 -9.02
C THR A 75 -5.91 23.02 -9.78
N SER A 76 -6.74 21.98 -9.81
CA SER A 76 -6.65 20.90 -10.77
C SER A 76 -6.60 21.54 -12.16
N ALA A 77 -5.40 21.64 -12.72
CA ALA A 77 -5.26 21.85 -14.14
C ALA A 77 -6.06 20.72 -14.81
N ALA A 78 -6.98 21.07 -15.70
CA ALA A 78 -7.63 20.13 -16.60
C ALA A 78 -6.56 19.57 -17.56
N ILE A 79 -5.69 18.73 -17.02
CA ILE A 79 -4.85 17.83 -17.80
C ILE A 79 -5.83 16.73 -18.19
N ALA A 80 -6.14 16.63 -19.48
CA ALA A 80 -6.86 15.48 -20.02
C ALA A 80 -6.26 14.20 -19.41
N CYS A 81 -7.09 13.24 -18.98
CA CYS A 81 -6.63 12.11 -18.16
C CYS A 81 -5.29 11.53 -18.66
N GLU A 82 -4.23 11.74 -17.87
CA GLU A 82 -2.87 11.37 -18.25
C GLU A 82 -2.76 9.84 -18.29
N TYR A 83 -2.37 9.31 -19.44
CA TYR A 83 -2.15 7.87 -19.58
C TYR A 83 -0.75 7.52 -19.03
N PRO A 84 -0.64 6.70 -17.97
CA PRO A 84 0.64 6.34 -17.39
C PRO A 84 1.49 5.54 -18.37
N THR A 85 2.80 5.67 -18.21
CA THR A 85 3.79 4.95 -19.02
C THR A 85 3.83 3.48 -18.65
N LEU A 86 3.94 2.62 -19.66
CA LEU A 86 4.05 1.18 -19.50
C LEU A 86 5.28 0.78 -18.67
N VAL A 87 5.12 -0.22 -17.81
CA VAL A 87 6.22 -0.81 -17.03
C VAL A 87 6.92 -1.91 -17.81
N THR A 88 8.24 -2.04 -17.61
CA THR A 88 9.02 -3.15 -18.17
C THR A 88 9.17 -4.22 -17.10
N ILE A 89 8.73 -5.44 -17.40
CA ILE A 89 8.88 -6.60 -16.51
C ILE A 89 10.13 -7.37 -16.96
N PRO A 90 11.08 -7.66 -16.06
CA PRO A 90 12.27 -8.44 -16.40
C PRO A 90 11.89 -9.91 -16.62
N GLU A 91 12.69 -10.60 -17.44
CA GLU A 91 12.53 -12.04 -17.72
C GLU A 91 12.89 -12.87 -16.48
N GLY A 92 11.91 -13.57 -15.90
CA GLY A 92 12.06 -14.34 -14.67
C GLY A 92 13.12 -15.43 -14.72
N ARG A 93 13.47 -15.92 -15.92
CA ARG A 93 14.53 -16.92 -16.11
C ARG A 93 15.92 -16.42 -15.73
N GLU A 94 16.20 -15.15 -15.99
CA GLU A 94 17.50 -14.51 -15.79
C GLU A 94 17.49 -13.44 -14.71
N ALA A 95 16.29 -13.02 -14.26
CA ALA A 95 16.13 -12.00 -13.26
C ALA A 95 16.71 -12.40 -11.90
N THR A 96 17.34 -11.42 -11.26
CA THR A 96 17.73 -11.50 -9.85
C THR A 96 16.53 -11.27 -8.94
N ARG A 97 16.67 -11.66 -7.67
CA ARG A 97 15.64 -11.44 -6.65
C ARG A 97 15.31 -9.95 -6.50
N GLU A 98 16.34 -9.11 -6.53
CA GLU A 98 16.21 -7.66 -6.41
C GLU A 98 15.43 -7.07 -7.59
N GLU A 99 15.71 -7.51 -8.82
CA GLU A 99 14.98 -7.07 -10.02
C GLU A 99 13.51 -7.49 -9.98
N MET A 100 13.19 -8.71 -9.54
CA MET A 100 11.80 -9.15 -9.40
C MET A 100 11.03 -8.37 -8.33
N LEU A 101 11.69 -7.97 -7.24
CA LEU A 101 11.09 -7.12 -6.21
C LEU A 101 10.87 -5.69 -6.71
N GLU A 102 11.80 -5.15 -7.49
CA GLU A 102 11.64 -3.85 -8.12
C GLU A 102 10.49 -3.87 -9.14
N ALA A 103 10.43 -4.90 -9.98
CA ALA A 103 9.33 -5.11 -10.92
C ALA A 103 7.97 -5.17 -10.22
N GLN A 104 7.89 -5.85 -9.06
CA GLN A 104 6.66 -5.85 -8.25
C GLN A 104 6.25 -4.43 -7.83
N ALA A 105 7.21 -3.62 -7.38
CA ALA A 105 6.93 -2.24 -6.97
C ALA A 105 6.47 -1.41 -8.17
N GLN A 106 7.14 -1.53 -9.31
CA GLN A 106 6.79 -0.82 -10.54
C GLN A 106 5.38 -1.20 -11.04
N VAL A 107 5.04 -2.50 -11.08
CA VAL A 107 3.71 -2.97 -11.48
C VAL A 107 2.63 -2.41 -10.54
N ARG A 108 2.86 -2.41 -9.22
CA ARG A 108 1.92 -1.80 -8.27
C ARG A 108 1.74 -0.30 -8.52
N THR A 109 2.83 0.42 -8.72
CA THR A 109 2.78 1.86 -9.02
C THR A 109 2.01 2.12 -10.32
N TYR A 110 2.22 1.31 -11.35
CA TYR A 110 1.51 1.41 -12.61
C TYR A 110 0.01 1.15 -12.45
N VAL A 111 -0.38 0.10 -11.72
CA VAL A 111 -1.81 -0.20 -11.44
C VAL A 111 -2.46 0.96 -10.70
N LEU A 112 -1.82 1.52 -9.66
CA LEU A 112 -2.35 2.69 -8.95
C LEU A 112 -2.49 3.92 -9.84
N ALA A 113 -1.51 4.17 -10.73
CA ALA A 113 -1.60 5.25 -11.70
C ALA A 113 -2.74 5.01 -12.71
N MET A 114 -2.97 3.76 -13.10
CA MET A 114 -4.03 3.40 -14.02
C MET A 114 -5.42 3.46 -13.38
N GLU A 115 -5.57 3.08 -12.11
CA GLU A 115 -6.79 3.34 -11.33
C GLU A 115 -7.12 4.84 -11.28
N SER A 116 -6.10 5.70 -11.12
CA SER A 116 -6.29 7.14 -11.15
C SER A 116 -6.74 7.66 -12.53
N TYR A 117 -6.23 7.06 -13.61
CA TYR A 117 -6.67 7.34 -14.97
C TYR A 117 -8.13 6.91 -15.18
N LEU A 118 -8.51 5.71 -14.74
CA LEU A 118 -9.88 5.21 -14.85
C LEU A 118 -10.87 6.08 -14.07
N ALA A 119 -10.48 6.55 -12.88
CA ALA A 119 -11.28 7.48 -12.10
C ALA A 119 -11.48 8.81 -12.85
N CYS A 120 -10.44 9.33 -13.50
CA CYS A 120 -10.53 10.52 -14.33
C CYS A 120 -11.45 10.32 -15.55
N VAL A 121 -11.32 9.20 -16.27
CA VAL A 121 -12.19 8.88 -17.42
C VAL A 121 -13.65 8.76 -16.99
N SER A 122 -13.90 8.15 -15.83
CA SER A 122 -15.24 8.07 -15.26
C SER A 122 -15.78 9.47 -14.93
N GLU A 123 -14.97 10.35 -14.36
CA GLU A 123 -15.37 11.72 -14.06
C GLU A 123 -15.64 12.56 -15.32
N GLU A 124 -14.86 12.39 -16.39
CA GLU A 124 -15.17 13.02 -17.68
C GLU A 124 -16.55 12.59 -18.20
N LEU A 125 -16.91 11.32 -18.00
CA LEU A 125 -18.22 10.80 -18.38
C LEU A 125 -19.35 11.33 -17.47
N THR A 126 -19.13 11.44 -16.15
CA THR A 126 -20.13 11.99 -15.22
C THR A 126 -20.37 13.47 -15.47
N VAL A 127 -19.32 14.26 -15.71
CA VAL A 127 -19.40 15.70 -16.00
C VAL A 127 -20.11 15.96 -17.33
N ALA A 128 -19.90 15.10 -18.33
CA ALA A 128 -20.61 15.19 -19.61
C ALA A 128 -22.12 14.89 -19.47
N GLY A 129 -22.50 14.05 -18.50
CA GLY A 129 -23.89 13.74 -18.16
C GLY A 129 -24.63 12.88 -19.20
N ASP A 130 -25.93 12.70 -18.98
CA ASP A 130 -26.76 11.82 -19.80
C ASP A 130 -27.00 12.34 -21.22
N ASP A 131 -26.93 13.66 -21.42
CA ASP A 131 -27.11 14.31 -22.72
C ASP A 131 -25.84 14.27 -23.60
N ALA A 132 -24.76 13.66 -23.12
CA ALA A 132 -23.53 13.52 -23.89
C ALA A 132 -23.79 12.70 -25.18
N PRO A 133 -23.14 13.06 -26.31
CA PRO A 133 -23.28 12.31 -27.55
C PRO A 133 -22.92 10.83 -27.37
N GLU A 134 -23.69 9.93 -27.99
CA GLU A 134 -23.44 8.48 -27.90
C GLU A 134 -22.00 8.12 -28.31
N VAL A 135 -21.49 8.79 -29.34
CA VAL A 135 -20.10 8.62 -29.80
C VAL A 135 -19.10 8.95 -28.68
N PHE A 136 -19.34 10.00 -27.90
CA PHE A 136 -18.48 10.36 -26.77
C PHE A 136 -18.51 9.28 -25.67
N LYS A 137 -19.70 8.81 -25.29
CA LYS A 137 -19.85 7.74 -24.29
C LYS A 137 -19.13 6.46 -24.74
N SER A 138 -19.31 6.08 -26.01
CA SER A 138 -18.64 4.90 -26.59
C SER A 138 -17.10 4.99 -26.54
N ILE A 139 -16.54 6.18 -26.79
CA ILE A 139 -15.10 6.42 -26.70
C ILE A 139 -14.64 6.29 -25.25
N MET A 140 -15.37 6.86 -24.28
CA MET A 140 -15.00 6.75 -22.87
C MET A 140 -15.07 5.31 -22.35
N PHE A 141 -16.09 4.54 -22.73
CA PHE A 141 -16.15 3.11 -22.41
C PHE A 141 -15.02 2.32 -23.08
N SER A 142 -14.69 2.64 -24.33
CA SER A 142 -13.56 2.01 -25.01
C SER A 142 -12.24 2.29 -24.28
N ARG A 143 -12.00 3.54 -23.86
CA ARG A 143 -10.80 3.92 -23.09
C ARG A 143 -10.72 3.17 -21.77
N HIS A 144 -11.84 3.04 -21.06
CA HIS A 144 -11.93 2.31 -19.80
C HIS A 144 -11.60 0.82 -19.99
N ASN A 145 -12.22 0.18 -20.98
CA ASN A 145 -12.05 -1.26 -21.23
C ASN A 145 -10.62 -1.59 -21.70
N VAL A 146 -10.03 -0.76 -22.56
CA VAL A 146 -8.64 -0.96 -23.01
C VAL A 146 -7.66 -0.86 -21.84
N ALA A 147 -7.85 0.15 -20.97
CA ALA A 147 -7.03 0.30 -19.78
C ALA A 147 -7.15 -0.89 -18.81
N MET A 148 -8.36 -1.41 -18.60
CA MET A 148 -8.56 -2.63 -17.79
C MET A 148 -7.85 -3.84 -18.41
N ALA A 149 -7.98 -4.03 -19.72
CA ALA A 149 -7.32 -5.13 -20.43
C ALA A 149 -5.78 -5.02 -20.36
N GLU A 150 -5.22 -3.81 -20.41
CA GLU A 150 -3.78 -3.58 -20.27
C GLU A 150 -3.28 -3.92 -18.85
N MET A 151 -4.01 -3.53 -17.80
CA MET A 151 -3.67 -3.92 -16.44
C MET A 151 -3.70 -5.44 -16.25
N GLU A 152 -4.71 -6.12 -16.80
CA GLU A 152 -4.80 -7.57 -16.77
C GLU A 152 -3.63 -8.23 -17.50
N ALA A 153 -3.27 -7.72 -18.68
CA ALA A 153 -2.13 -8.24 -19.46
C ALA A 153 -0.81 -8.10 -18.71
N ILE A 154 -0.55 -6.94 -18.09
CA ILE A 154 0.67 -6.71 -17.29
C ILE A 154 0.69 -7.60 -16.05
N ALA A 155 -0.45 -7.77 -15.37
CA ALA A 155 -0.55 -8.64 -14.21
C ALA A 155 -0.27 -10.10 -14.57
N ASN A 156 -0.85 -10.59 -15.68
CA ASN A 156 -0.61 -11.95 -16.17
C ASN A 156 0.85 -12.14 -16.55
N HIS A 157 1.42 -11.20 -17.31
CA HIS A 157 2.82 -11.26 -17.69
C HIS A 157 3.76 -11.27 -16.47
N TYR A 158 3.51 -10.43 -15.46
CA TYR A 158 4.29 -10.47 -14.22
C TYR A 158 4.16 -11.81 -13.48
N ASN A 159 2.97 -12.40 -13.46
CA ASN A 159 2.73 -13.69 -12.81
C ASN A 159 3.45 -14.84 -13.53
N GLU A 160 3.44 -14.86 -14.86
CA GLU A 160 4.20 -15.82 -15.68
C GLU A 160 5.70 -15.72 -15.37
N GLN A 161 6.24 -14.51 -15.39
CA GLN A 161 7.66 -14.27 -15.09
C GLN A 161 8.02 -14.64 -13.65
N LEU A 162 7.10 -14.41 -12.70
CA LEU A 162 7.31 -14.83 -11.32
C LEU A 162 7.31 -16.35 -11.15
N GLN A 163 6.53 -17.09 -11.95
CA GLN A 163 6.58 -18.55 -11.98
C GLN A 163 7.91 -19.04 -12.54
N LEU A 164 8.36 -18.46 -13.67
CA LEU A 164 9.67 -18.78 -14.24
C LEU A 164 10.82 -18.53 -13.26
N TYR A 165 10.80 -17.41 -12.54
CA TYR A 165 11.77 -17.11 -11.50
C TYR A 165 11.77 -18.13 -10.35
N ARG A 166 10.58 -18.60 -9.93
CA ARG A 166 10.49 -19.64 -8.89
C ARG A 166 11.06 -20.95 -9.38
N CYS A 167 10.74 -21.36 -10.61
CA CYS A 167 11.29 -22.55 -11.23
C CYS A 167 12.82 -22.50 -11.31
N THR A 168 13.41 -21.37 -11.75
CA THR A 168 14.87 -21.24 -11.81
C THR A 168 15.53 -21.21 -10.43
N ALA A 169 14.94 -20.50 -9.45
CA ALA A 169 15.44 -20.46 -8.09
C ALA A 169 15.50 -21.86 -7.43
N GLU A 170 14.49 -22.71 -7.68
CA GLU A 170 14.43 -24.09 -7.19
C GLU A 170 15.53 -24.98 -7.80
N THR A 171 15.81 -24.84 -9.11
CA THR A 171 16.90 -25.59 -9.76
C THR A 171 18.28 -25.23 -9.19
N SER A 172 18.48 -23.98 -8.78
CA SER A 172 19.76 -23.50 -8.22
C SER A 172 20.05 -23.99 -6.80
N THR A 173 19.01 -24.33 -6.04
CA THR A 173 19.11 -24.62 -4.60
C THR A 173 19.19 -26.12 -4.28
N GLY A 174 19.16 -26.99 -5.29
CA GLY A 174 19.41 -28.44 -5.11
C GLY A 174 18.47 -29.13 -4.13
N THR A 175 17.35 -28.50 -3.75
CA THR A 175 16.41 -29.02 -2.78
C THR A 175 15.36 -29.84 -3.54
N SER A 176 15.72 -31.08 -3.85
CA SER A 176 14.87 -32.11 -4.45
C SER A 176 13.83 -32.61 -3.45
N GLY A 177 12.91 -31.75 -3.03
CA GLY A 177 12.12 -32.00 -1.84
C GLY A 177 10.78 -31.30 -1.76
N GLN A 178 10.07 -31.04 -2.86
CA GLN A 178 8.60 -31.09 -2.86
C GLN A 178 8.05 -31.14 -4.29
N ASP A 179 7.21 -32.14 -4.53
CA ASP A 179 6.29 -32.35 -5.65
C ASP A 179 6.93 -32.47 -7.04
N SER A 180 7.22 -33.71 -7.45
CA SER A 180 7.69 -34.05 -8.81
C SER A 180 6.74 -33.61 -9.93
N ALA A 181 5.48 -33.30 -9.61
CA ALA A 181 4.52 -32.77 -10.57
C ALA A 181 4.84 -31.32 -10.98
N THR A 182 5.31 -30.47 -10.06
CA THR A 182 5.65 -29.08 -10.36
C THR A 182 7.00 -28.93 -11.04
N THR A 183 7.93 -29.90 -10.87
CA THR A 183 9.23 -29.87 -11.54
C THR A 183 9.10 -30.16 -13.05
N ASP A 184 8.21 -31.08 -13.44
CA ASP A 184 7.91 -31.36 -14.84
C ASP A 184 7.18 -30.16 -15.50
N GLU A 185 6.22 -29.54 -14.80
CA GLU A 185 5.53 -28.31 -15.25
C GLU A 185 6.51 -27.13 -15.40
N CYS A 186 7.45 -26.98 -14.46
CA CYS A 186 8.53 -25.99 -14.56
C CYS A 186 9.48 -26.26 -15.73
N ALA A 187 9.77 -27.53 -16.05
CA ALA A 187 10.62 -27.89 -17.18
C ALA A 187 9.96 -27.56 -18.53
N GLU A 188 8.64 -27.74 -18.64
CA GLU A 188 7.86 -27.38 -19.83
C GLU A 188 7.82 -25.85 -20.01
N MET A 189 7.52 -25.09 -18.95
CA MET A 189 7.53 -23.62 -18.98
C MET A 189 8.91 -23.01 -19.32
N LEU A 190 10.02 -23.69 -18.99
CA LEU A 190 11.37 -23.24 -19.33
C LEU A 190 11.81 -23.63 -20.76
N ALA A 191 11.09 -24.55 -21.41
CA ALA A 191 11.40 -25.07 -22.73
C ALA A 191 10.71 -24.29 -23.88
N GLU A 192 9.67 -23.52 -23.57
CA GLU A 192 9.10 -22.49 -24.46
C GLU A 192 10.00 -21.23 -24.53
#